data_AF-A0A060SWP3-F1
#
_entry.id   AF-A0A060SWP3-F1
#
_cell.length_a   1.000
_cell.length_b   1.000
_cell.length_c   1.000
_cell.angle_alpha   90.00
_cell.angle_beta   90.00
_cell.angle_gamma   90.00
#
_symmetry.space_group_name_H-M   'P 1'
#
loop_
_entity.id
_entity.type
_entity.pdbx_description
1 polymer ?
#
loop_
_entity_poly.entity_id
_entity_poly.type
_entity_poly.pdbx_seq_one_letter_code
_entity_poly.pdbx_strand_id
1 'polypeptide(L)'
;MDSDNPRSSYEVNGSDHDARAPRGSSKHRRVTIEEVEDEDTASKGIWSIEDYGQFAAEPLRQGITHFKDLLAEQEAMKQNLHVPFQDEEDWGLARWLFRQTTQSGADEFLKLPIVSHLTVNVELELVTYNRLS
;
A
#
# COMPACT_ATOMS: atom_id res chain seq x y z
N MET A 1 -25.69 -56.95 39.36
CA MET A 1 -26.44 -57.24 38.13
C MET A 1 -25.45 -57.20 36.99
N ASP A 2 -25.35 -58.35 36.32
CA ASP A 2 -24.87 -58.58 34.95
C ASP A 2 -23.42 -58.21 34.61
N SER A 3 -22.67 -58.99 33.84
CA SER A 3 -22.66 -60.40 33.47
C SER A 3 -21.35 -60.54 32.67
N ASP A 4 -20.75 -61.71 32.72
CA ASP A 4 -19.53 -62.08 32.04
C ASP A 4 -19.52 -61.83 30.52
N ASN A 5 -18.29 -61.83 30.01
CA ASN A 5 -17.86 -62.61 28.84
C ASN A 5 -17.72 -61.87 27.49
N PRO A 6 -16.81 -62.35 26.60
CA PRO A 6 -15.54 -61.68 26.42
C PRO A 6 -15.27 -61.39 24.94
N ARG A 7 -14.18 -60.67 24.73
CA ARG A 7 -13.59 -60.35 23.43
C ARG A 7 -13.32 -61.63 22.63
N SER A 8 -14.20 -61.95 21.67
CA SER A 8 -14.04 -63.06 20.72
C SER A 8 -13.40 -62.55 19.43
N SER A 9 -12.26 -63.13 19.08
CA SER A 9 -11.47 -62.88 17.89
C SER A 9 -11.85 -63.81 16.74
N TYR A 10 -12.05 -63.25 15.55
CA TYR A 10 -11.86 -63.87 14.22
C TYR A 10 -11.36 -62.72 13.31
N GLU A 11 -10.10 -62.70 12.87
CA GLU A 11 -9.56 -63.31 11.63
C GLU A 11 -10.37 -62.95 10.37
N VAL A 12 -9.85 -62.68 9.16
CA VAL A 12 -8.54 -62.44 8.53
C VAL A 12 -8.88 -61.98 7.09
N ASN A 13 -8.09 -61.04 6.54
CA ASN A 13 -7.76 -60.72 5.13
C ASN A 13 -8.73 -60.92 3.94
N GLY A 14 -8.65 -59.97 3.01
CA GLY A 14 -8.98 -60.12 1.58
C GLY A 14 -9.63 -58.86 0.99
N SER A 15 -8.83 -57.85 0.62
CA SER A 15 -8.54 -57.49 -0.78
C SER A 15 -9.79 -57.13 -1.59
N ASP A 16 -9.93 -55.83 -1.91
CA ASP A 16 -9.97 -55.44 -3.31
C ASP A 16 -9.60 -53.96 -3.48
N HIS A 17 -8.66 -53.77 -4.38
CA HIS A 17 -8.23 -52.49 -4.88
C HIS A 17 -9.40 -51.81 -5.59
N ASP A 18 -9.78 -50.61 -5.15
CA ASP A 18 -10.18 -49.60 -6.11
C ASP A 18 -9.49 -48.27 -5.82
N ALA A 19 -8.62 -47.92 -6.76
CA ALA A 19 -7.62 -46.89 -6.66
C ALA A 19 -8.28 -45.50 -6.67
N ARG A 20 -8.56 -44.93 -5.49
CA ARG A 20 -8.72 -43.49 -5.36
C ARG A 20 -7.41 -42.89 -4.90
N ALA A 21 -6.64 -42.39 -5.87
CA ALA A 21 -5.41 -41.65 -5.64
C ALA A 21 -5.56 -40.68 -4.46
N PRO A 22 -4.69 -40.71 -3.44
CA PRO A 22 -4.66 -39.63 -2.46
C PRO A 22 -4.22 -38.39 -3.23
N ARG A 23 -5.16 -37.47 -3.43
CA ARG A 23 -4.89 -36.12 -3.91
C ARG A 23 -3.71 -35.63 -3.10
N GLY A 24 -2.58 -35.42 -3.78
CA GLY A 24 -1.35 -34.99 -3.15
C GLY A 24 -1.70 -33.88 -2.18
N SER A 25 -1.49 -34.14 -0.90
CA SER A 25 -1.58 -33.11 0.12
C SER A 25 -0.57 -32.07 -0.32
N SER A 26 -1.07 -30.98 -0.90
CA SER A 26 -0.23 -29.85 -1.23
C SER A 26 0.36 -29.45 0.11
N LYS A 27 1.63 -29.82 0.32
CA LYS A 27 2.35 -29.56 1.55
C LYS A 27 2.44 -28.05 1.59
N HIS A 28 1.47 -27.41 2.24
CA HIS A 28 1.55 -26.00 2.56
C HIS A 28 2.86 -25.85 3.30
N ARG A 29 3.85 -25.24 2.64
CA ARG A 29 5.08 -24.81 3.27
C ARG A 29 4.65 -23.86 4.38
N ARG A 30 4.60 -24.36 5.60
CA ARG A 30 4.39 -23.53 6.78
C ARG A 30 5.71 -22.79 6.97
N VAL A 31 5.66 -21.48 6.77
CA VAL A 31 6.75 -20.59 7.15
C VAL A 31 6.64 -20.44 8.66
N THR A 32 7.61 -20.98 9.39
CA THR A 32 7.79 -20.69 10.80
C THR A 32 8.73 -19.49 10.88
N ILE A 33 8.25 -18.41 11.50
CA ILE A 33 9.05 -17.23 11.83
C ILE A 33 9.56 -17.48 13.25
N GLU A 34 10.88 -17.52 13.42
CA GLU A 34 11.50 -17.43 14.75
C GLU A 34 11.66 -15.95 15.07
N GLU A 35 11.16 -15.53 16.24
CA GLU A 35 11.52 -14.23 16.80
C GLU A 35 12.99 -14.28 17.19
N VAL A 36 13.85 -13.61 16.42
CA VAL A 36 15.23 -13.36 16.79
C VAL A 36 15.21 -12.15 17.71
N GLU A 37 15.66 -12.33 18.95
CA GLU A 37 15.85 -11.23 19.88
C GLU A 37 16.92 -10.28 19.30
N ASP A 38 16.53 -9.04 19.02
CA ASP A 38 17.48 -8.04 18.53
C ASP A 38 18.61 -7.88 19.55
N GLU A 39 19.85 -8.05 19.10
CA GLU A 39 21.08 -7.95 19.90
C GLU A 39 21.30 -6.53 20.49
N ASP A 40 20.39 -5.59 20.23
CA ASP A 40 20.37 -4.26 20.84
C ASP A 40 19.57 -4.20 22.16
N THR A 41 19.12 -5.34 22.69
CA THR A 41 18.63 -5.40 24.08
C THR A 41 19.80 -5.29 25.09
N ALA A 42 21.05 -5.33 24.62
CA ALA A 42 22.23 -4.98 25.37
C ALA A 42 22.46 -3.46 25.35
N SER A 43 21.87 -2.81 26.35
CA SER A 43 21.89 -1.37 26.61
C SER A 43 20.79 -0.60 25.88
N LYS A 44 19.64 -0.48 26.56
CA LYS A 44 19.00 0.84 26.69
C LYS A 44 20.02 1.77 27.36
N GLY A 45 21.09 2.11 26.64
CA GLY A 45 21.88 3.29 26.91
C GLY A 45 20.85 4.39 26.95
N ILE A 46 20.69 4.98 28.13
CA ILE A 46 19.83 6.11 28.36
C ILE A 46 20.32 7.14 27.35
N TRP A 47 19.58 7.34 26.26
CA TRP A 47 19.86 8.40 25.32
C TRP A 47 19.79 9.69 26.13
N SER A 48 20.96 10.23 26.48
CA SER A 48 21.04 11.47 27.22
C SER A 48 20.78 12.59 26.24
N ILE A 49 19.60 13.18 26.33
CA ILE A 49 19.28 14.42 25.62
C ILE A 49 19.83 15.54 26.49
N GLU A 50 20.93 16.13 26.08
CA GLU A 50 21.47 17.35 26.68
C GLU A 50 21.02 18.54 25.83
N ASP A 51 20.46 19.55 26.49
CA ASP A 51 20.12 20.81 25.83
C ASP A 51 21.41 21.50 25.40
N TYR A 52 21.54 21.73 24.09
CA TYR A 52 22.66 22.50 23.57
C TYR A 52 22.51 23.96 24.04
N GLY A 53 23.39 24.40 24.93
CA GLY A 53 23.33 25.74 25.55
C GLY A 53 23.58 26.91 24.58
N GLN A 54 23.75 26.63 23.29
CA GLN A 54 23.96 27.60 22.23
C GLN A 54 23.04 27.28 21.07
N PHE A 55 22.68 28.31 20.29
CA PHE A 55 21.98 28.10 19.03
C PHE A 55 22.80 27.17 18.14
N ALA A 56 22.21 26.04 17.74
CA ALA A 56 22.87 25.06 16.88
C ALA A 56 23.21 25.64 15.50
N ALA A 57 22.52 26.69 15.07
CA ALA A 57 22.84 27.49 13.91
C ALA A 57 22.13 28.84 13.96
N GLU A 58 22.70 29.84 13.31
CA GLU A 58 22.02 31.07 12.93
C GLU A 58 21.69 31.04 11.43
N PRO A 59 20.46 31.40 11.01
CA PRO A 59 20.12 31.46 9.61
C PRO A 59 20.92 32.57 8.91
N LEU A 60 21.89 32.18 8.08
CA LEU A 60 22.76 33.12 7.33
C LEU A 60 22.00 34.05 6.39
N ARG A 61 20.99 33.51 5.68
CA ARG A 61 20.09 34.27 4.79
C ARG A 61 18.87 33.44 4.41
N GLN A 62 17.82 34.13 3.99
CA GLN A 62 16.71 33.48 3.30
C GLN A 62 17.11 33.24 1.83
N GLY A 63 17.15 31.96 1.44
CA GLY A 63 17.35 31.56 0.04
C GLY A 63 16.03 31.50 -0.72
N ILE A 64 16.10 31.73 -2.04
CA ILE A 64 15.01 31.33 -2.93
C ILE A 64 15.17 29.83 -3.15
N THR A 65 14.09 29.08 -2.94
CA THR A 65 14.08 27.64 -3.16
C THR A 65 13.69 27.37 -4.60
N HIS A 66 14.10 26.23 -5.15
CA HIS A 66 13.67 25.79 -6.48
C HIS A 66 12.14 25.82 -6.66
N PHE A 67 11.37 25.57 -5.59
CA PHE A 67 9.91 25.67 -5.62
C PHE A 67 9.41 27.09 -5.83
N LYS A 68 10.08 28.10 -5.24
CA LYS A 68 9.73 29.50 -5.44
C LYS A 68 10.08 29.97 -6.85
N ASP A 69 11.20 29.52 -7.39
CA ASP A 69 11.58 29.80 -8.77
C ASP A 69 10.57 29.17 -9.75
N LEU A 70 10.21 27.90 -9.53
CA LEU A 70 9.22 27.20 -10.35
C LEU A 70 7.84 27.87 -10.28
N LEU A 71 7.39 28.29 -9.09
CA LEU A 71 6.12 28.99 -8.93
C LEU A 71 6.13 30.33 -9.69
N ALA A 72 7.23 31.09 -9.57
CA ALA A 72 7.38 32.36 -10.30
C ALA A 72 7.37 32.15 -11.82
N GLU A 73 7.98 31.06 -12.30
CA GLU A 73 7.93 30.67 -13.72
C GLU A 73 6.50 30.32 -14.17
N GLN A 74 5.77 29.53 -13.38
CA GLN A 74 4.38 29.16 -13.66
C GLN A 74 3.46 30.40 -13.69
N GLU A 75 3.61 31.30 -12.72
CA GLU A 75 2.88 32.58 -12.67
C GLU A 75 3.22 33.46 -13.89
N ALA A 76 4.50 33.56 -14.26
CA ALA A 76 4.94 34.32 -15.43
C ALA A 76 4.38 33.75 -16.74
N MET A 77 4.28 32.42 -16.84
CA MET A 77 3.67 31.72 -17.97
C MET A 77 2.14 31.71 -17.93
N LYS A 78 1.50 32.24 -16.88
CA LYS A 78 0.05 32.13 -16.61
C LYS A 78 -0.44 30.69 -16.67
N GLN A 79 0.43 29.73 -16.33
CA GLN A 79 0.07 28.34 -16.25
C GLN A 79 -0.77 28.10 -15.01
N ASN A 80 -1.61 27.06 -15.06
CA ASN A 80 -2.38 26.66 -13.90
C ASN A 80 -1.41 26.25 -12.77
N LEU A 81 -1.61 26.80 -11.58
CA LEU A 81 -0.81 26.48 -10.38
C LEU A 81 -0.93 25.01 -9.97
N HIS A 82 -1.99 24.33 -10.44
CA HIS A 82 -2.29 22.96 -10.14
C HIS A 82 -1.80 21.98 -11.22
N VAL A 83 -1.04 22.40 -12.24
CA VAL A 83 -0.44 21.47 -13.23
C VAL A 83 0.29 20.34 -12.50
N PRO A 84 0.06 19.05 -12.85
CA PRO A 84 -0.63 18.54 -14.05
C PRO A 84 -2.16 18.43 -13.96
N PHE A 85 -2.77 18.79 -12.84
CA PHE A 85 -4.22 18.72 -12.63
C PHE A 85 -4.93 19.86 -13.38
N GLN A 86 -6.17 19.59 -13.81
CA GLN A 86 -6.96 20.52 -14.60
C GLN A 86 -7.37 21.76 -13.79
N ASP A 87 -7.68 21.57 -12.51
CA ASP A 87 -8.18 22.60 -11.60
C ASP A 87 -7.88 22.27 -10.12
N GLU A 88 -8.32 23.17 -9.24
CA GLU A 88 -8.15 23.02 -7.80
C GLU A 88 -8.96 21.85 -7.23
N GLU A 89 -10.10 21.49 -7.85
CA GLU A 89 -10.96 20.40 -7.37
C GLU A 89 -10.30 19.03 -7.62
N ASP A 90 -9.76 18.82 -8.82
CA ASP A 90 -9.02 17.62 -9.20
C ASP A 90 -7.74 17.46 -8.36
N TRP A 91 -7.00 18.55 -8.16
CA TRP A 91 -5.88 18.58 -7.23
C TRP A 91 -6.30 18.28 -5.79
N GLY A 92 -7.44 18.84 -5.36
CA GLY A 92 -8.02 18.61 -4.04
C GLY A 92 -8.39 17.15 -3.80
N LEU A 93 -8.94 16.48 -4.81
CA LEU A 93 -9.24 15.05 -4.78
C LEU A 93 -7.97 14.21 -4.65
N ALA A 94 -6.95 14.47 -5.47
CA ALA A 94 -5.67 13.78 -5.39
C ALA A 94 -5.04 13.94 -3.99
N ARG A 95 -5.04 15.17 -3.46
CA ARG A 95 -4.55 15.48 -2.11
C ARG A 95 -5.34 14.74 -1.03
N TRP A 96 -6.66 14.64 -1.16
CA TRP A 96 -7.49 13.91 -0.22
C TRP A 96 -7.19 12.41 -0.24
N LEU A 97 -7.06 11.81 -1.43
CA LEU A 97 -6.73 10.39 -1.62
C LEU A 97 -5.40 10.02 -0.96
N PHE A 98 -4.34 10.83 -1.18
CA PHE A 98 -3.04 10.57 -0.54
C PHE A 98 -3.08 10.70 0.98
N ARG A 99 -3.98 11.50 1.54
CA ARG A 99 -4.07 11.71 3.00
C ARG A 99 -4.94 10.68 3.71
N GLN A 100 -5.99 10.17 3.05
CA GLN A 100 -7.01 9.36 3.69
C GLN A 100 -6.95 7.89 3.30
N THR A 101 -6.25 7.55 2.22
CA THR A 101 -6.29 6.21 1.65
C THR A 101 -4.90 5.58 1.64
N THR A 102 -4.83 4.25 1.78
CA THR A 102 -3.62 3.50 1.44
C THR A 102 -3.39 3.57 -0.06
N GLN A 103 -2.16 3.36 -0.51
CA GLN A 103 -1.83 3.28 -1.94
C GLN A 103 -2.78 2.33 -2.69
N SER A 104 -3.05 1.15 -2.11
CA SER A 104 -3.97 0.17 -2.69
C SER A 104 -5.41 0.69 -2.83
N GLY A 105 -5.90 1.44 -1.84
CA GLY A 105 -7.25 1.99 -1.90
C GLY A 105 -7.37 3.17 -2.87
N ALA A 106 -6.30 3.97 -3.03
CA ALA A 106 -6.24 4.98 -4.08
C ALA A 106 -6.28 4.31 -5.47
N ASP A 107 -5.51 3.25 -5.69
CA ASP A 107 -5.51 2.49 -6.95
C ASP A 107 -6.86 1.83 -7.23
N GLU A 108 -7.55 1.30 -6.21
CA GLU A 108 -8.90 0.74 -6.36
C GLU A 108 -9.94 1.80 -6.67
N PHE A 109 -9.88 2.96 -6.02
CA PHE A 109 -10.73 4.11 -6.33
C PHE A 109 -10.58 4.53 -7.79
N LEU A 110 -9.34 4.64 -8.28
CA LEU A 110 -9.05 5.03 -9.66
C LEU A 110 -9.52 3.99 -10.70
N LYS A 111 -9.77 2.74 -10.30
CA LYS A 111 -10.32 1.68 -11.15
C LYS A 111 -11.85 1.68 -11.21
N LEU A 112 -12.53 2.49 -10.39
CA LEU A 112 -14.00 2.52 -10.39
C LEU A 112 -14.52 3.07 -11.73
N PRO A 113 -15.59 2.46 -12.31
CA PRO A 113 -16.16 2.92 -13.58
C PRO A 113 -16.57 4.39 -13.60
N ILE A 114 -16.97 4.93 -12.44
CA ILE A 114 -17.33 6.34 -12.32
C ILE A 114 -16.14 7.27 -12.59
N VAL A 115 -14.93 6.85 -12.19
CA VAL A 115 -13.68 7.61 -12.40
C VAL A 115 -13.18 7.44 -13.82
N SER A 116 -13.31 6.24 -14.40
CA SER A 116 -12.93 6.01 -15.79
C SER A 116 -13.83 6.73 -16.80
N HIS A 117 -15.09 6.98 -16.47
CA HIS A 117 -15.99 7.74 -17.37
C HIS A 117 -15.69 9.24 -17.38
N LEU A 118 -15.00 9.77 -16.37
CA LEU A 118 -14.57 11.17 -16.33
C LEU A 118 -13.40 11.41 -17.31
N THR A 119 -12.47 10.47 -17.43
CA THR A 119 -11.29 10.63 -18.29
C THR A 119 -11.61 10.61 -19.79
N VAL A 120 -12.61 9.82 -20.21
CA VAL A 120 -13.02 9.73 -21.65
C VAL A 120 -13.71 11.01 -22.14
N ASN A 121 -14.37 11.76 -21.25
CA ASN A 121 -15.02 13.01 -21.61
C ASN A 121 -13.99 14.15 -21.82
N VAL A 122 -12.84 14.09 -21.15
CA VAL A 122 -11.77 15.09 -21.29
C VAL A 122 -11.05 14.98 -22.64
N GLU A 123 -10.87 13.76 -23.19
CA GLU A 123 -10.27 13.58 -24.52
C GLU A 123 -11.19 14.09 -25.65
N LEU A 124 -12.51 13.99 -25.52
CA LEU A 124 -13.46 14.42 -26.55
C LEU A 124 -13.59 15.95 -26.65
N GLU A 125 -13.48 16.69 -25.55
CA GLU A 125 -13.49 18.16 -25.59
C GLU A 125 -12.20 18.73 -26.20
N LEU A 126 -11.04 18.14 -25.93
CA LEU A 126 -9.76 18.59 -26.51
C LEU A 126 -9.64 18.29 -28.01
N VAL A 127 -10.19 17.17 -28.48
CA VAL A 127 -10.20 16.81 -29.91
C VAL A 127 -11.17 17.69 -30.70
N THR A 128 -12.29 18.10 -30.11
CA THR A 128 -13.25 18.98 -30.79
C THR A 128 -12.78 20.42 -30.88
N TYR A 129 -12.07 20.92 -29.86
CA TYR A 129 -11.50 22.27 -29.88
C TYR A 129 -10.39 22.46 -30.93
N ASN A 130 -9.57 21.43 -31.17
CA ASN A 130 -8.50 21.47 -32.17
C ASN A 130 -8.96 21.29 -33.63
N ARG A 131 -10.25 21.01 -33.87
CA ARG A 131 -10.81 20.84 -35.23
C ARG A 131 -11.56 22.08 -35.73
N LEU A 132 -11.78 23.07 -34.88
CA LEU A 132 -12.57 24.28 -35.16
C LEU A 132 -11.76 25.59 -35.14
N SER A 133 -10.44 25.51 -34.95
CA SER A 133 -9.48 26.63 -35.16
C SER A 133 -8.63 26.40 -36.41
#